data_AF-A0A248YLA3-F1
#
_entry.id   AF-A0A248YLA3-F1
#
_cell.length_a   1.000
_cell.length_b   1.000
_cell.length_c   1.000
_cell.angle_alpha   90.00
_cell.angle_beta   90.00
_cell.angle_gamma   90.00
#
_symmetry.space_group_name_H-M   'P 1'
#
loop_
_entity.id
_entity.type
_entity.pdbx_description
1 polymer ?
#
loop_
_entity_poly.entity_id
_entity_poly.type
_entity_poly.pdbx_seq_one_letter_code
_entity_poly.pdbx_strand_id
1 'polypeptide(L)'
;MTEQSYRSPCPCCGHLVHNDRPGSFLICPVCFWEDDQVQLRWPFYRGGANKPPLIEAQQNYRNLGVSETRFADKVRSPSRNEPLDPGFRPIDISVDSFEETSVQEELWPEDRSVLYWWRPTFWRRSQGEAQ
;
A
#
# COMPACT_ATOMS: atom_id res chain seq x y z
N MET A 1 12.72 -22.43 -17.33
CA MET A 1 12.61 -21.01 -16.94
C MET A 1 11.57 -20.95 -15.85
N THR A 2 11.98 -20.85 -14.59
CA THR A 2 11.01 -20.72 -13.49
C THR A 2 10.42 -19.31 -13.57
N GLU A 3 9.15 -19.20 -13.93
CA GLU A 3 8.39 -17.96 -13.78
C GLU A 3 8.56 -17.48 -12.33
N GLN A 4 9.23 -16.34 -12.15
CA GLN A 4 9.18 -15.65 -10.87
C GLN A 4 7.76 -15.12 -10.70
N SER A 5 6.92 -15.83 -9.95
CA SER A 5 5.65 -15.28 -9.48
C SER A 5 5.98 -14.16 -8.49
N TYR A 6 5.85 -12.90 -8.91
CA TYR A 6 5.96 -11.79 -7.97
C TYR A 6 4.75 -11.82 -7.05
N ARG A 7 4.99 -11.59 -5.75
CA ARG A 7 3.92 -11.36 -4.79
C ARG A 7 4.17 -10.05 -4.07
N SER A 8 3.12 -9.26 -3.91
CA SER A 8 3.23 -7.98 -3.22
C SER A 8 2.10 -7.77 -2.20
N PRO A 9 2.41 -7.09 -1.09
CA PRO A 9 1.44 -6.80 -0.05
C PRO A 9 0.53 -5.66 -0.45
N CYS A 10 -0.75 -5.75 -0.07
CA CYS A 10 -1.66 -4.61 -0.22
C CYS A 10 -1.22 -3.47 0.71
N PRO A 11 -1.03 -2.24 0.24
CA PRO A 11 -0.60 -1.13 1.10
C PRO A 11 -1.69 -0.72 2.11
N CYS A 12 -2.96 -1.05 1.86
CA CYS A 12 -4.03 -0.74 2.81
C CYS A 12 -4.05 -1.70 4.01
N CYS A 13 -3.95 -3.01 3.78
CA CYS A 13 -4.12 -4.00 4.86
C CYS A 13 -2.86 -4.78 5.23
N GLY A 14 -1.79 -4.66 4.45
CA GLY A 14 -0.50 -5.32 4.69
C GLY A 14 -0.42 -6.78 4.28
N HIS A 15 -1.53 -7.42 3.92
CA HIS A 15 -1.53 -8.84 3.54
C HIS A 15 -0.91 -9.06 2.17
N LEU A 16 -0.10 -10.11 2.04
CA LEU A 16 0.52 -10.57 0.79
C LEU A 16 -0.52 -11.22 -0.14
N VAL A 17 -1.27 -10.41 -0.88
CA VAL A 17 -2.46 -10.85 -1.66
C VAL A 17 -2.31 -10.74 -3.16
N HIS A 18 -1.43 -9.85 -3.64
CA HIS A 18 -1.27 -9.60 -5.08
C HIS A 18 -0.27 -10.60 -5.65
N ASN A 19 -0.61 -11.24 -6.76
CA ASN A 19 0.29 -12.12 -7.53
C ASN A 19 1.00 -11.34 -8.64
N ASP A 20 1.42 -10.11 -8.33
CA ASP A 20 2.16 -9.23 -9.23
C ASP A 20 2.98 -8.22 -8.41
N ARG A 21 3.77 -7.39 -9.08
CA ARG A 21 4.51 -6.26 -8.51
C ARG A 21 3.57 -5.12 -8.09
N PRO A 22 4.03 -4.22 -7.20
CA PRO A 22 3.20 -3.09 -6.74
C PRO A 22 2.73 -2.20 -7.89
N GLY A 23 1.48 -1.78 -7.83
CA GLY A 23 0.82 -1.04 -8.90
C GLY A 23 0.27 -1.89 -10.03
N SER A 24 -0.17 -3.08 -9.68
CA SER A 24 -0.77 -4.07 -10.58
C SER A 24 -2.23 -3.77 -10.94
N PHE A 25 -2.85 -2.75 -10.31
CA PHE A 25 -4.28 -2.48 -10.38
C PHE A 25 -5.17 -3.63 -9.87
N LEU A 26 -4.58 -4.64 -9.20
CA LEU A 26 -5.34 -5.73 -8.61
C LEU A 26 -6.10 -5.23 -7.38
N ILE A 27 -7.36 -5.67 -7.25
CA ILE A 27 -8.18 -5.38 -6.09
C ILE A 27 -7.84 -6.38 -4.98
N CYS A 28 -7.48 -5.87 -3.81
CA CYS A 28 -7.21 -6.67 -2.63
C CYS A 28 -8.51 -7.36 -2.14
N PRO A 29 -8.58 -8.71 -2.11
CA PRO A 29 -9.79 -9.41 -1.66
C PRO A 29 -10.03 -9.28 -0.13
N VAL A 30 -9.03 -8.83 0.62
CA VAL A 30 -9.09 -8.70 2.07
C VAL A 30 -9.71 -7.38 2.51
N CYS A 31 -9.38 -6.28 1.83
CA CYS A 31 -9.87 -4.95 2.21
C CYS A 31 -10.55 -4.19 1.07
N PHE A 32 -10.54 -4.71 -0.15
CA PHE A 32 -11.10 -4.07 -1.35
C PHE A 32 -10.37 -2.79 -1.82
N TRP A 33 -9.11 -2.60 -1.42
CA TRP A 33 -8.24 -1.57 -2.01
C TRP A 33 -7.72 -1.99 -3.38
N GLU A 34 -7.82 -1.13 -4.40
CA GLU A 34 -7.16 -1.31 -5.69
C GLU A 34 -5.71 -0.84 -5.62
N ASP A 35 -4.78 -1.68 -6.06
CA ASP A 35 -3.33 -1.44 -6.04
C ASP A 35 -2.90 -0.32 -7.01
N ASP A 36 -3.09 0.93 -6.58
CA ASP A 36 -2.82 2.17 -7.30
C ASP A 36 -1.47 2.80 -6.89
N GLN A 37 -0.53 2.90 -7.84
CA GLN A 37 0.79 3.52 -7.62
C GLN A 37 0.71 5.00 -7.27
N VAL A 38 -0.29 5.72 -7.79
CA VAL A 38 -0.46 7.15 -7.53
C VAL A 38 -0.80 7.36 -6.07
N GLN A 39 -1.77 6.61 -5.54
CA GLN A 39 -2.13 6.68 -4.12
C GLN A 39 -1.12 6.00 -3.20
N LEU A 40 -0.28 5.10 -3.71
CA LEU A 40 0.88 4.58 -2.98
C LEU A 40 1.97 5.64 -2.81
N ARG A 41 2.23 6.45 -3.84
CA ARG A 41 3.20 7.56 -3.82
C ARG A 41 2.70 8.75 -3.00
N TRP A 42 1.43 9.11 -3.17
CA TRP A 42 0.78 10.24 -2.48
C TRP A 42 -0.39 9.72 -1.63
N PRO A 43 -0.14 9.26 -0.40
CA PRO A 43 -1.17 8.58 0.41
C PRO A 43 -2.31 9.46 0.90
N PHE A 44 -2.20 10.79 0.70
CA PHE A 44 -3.25 11.77 1.00
C PHE A 44 -4.10 12.12 -0.23
N TYR A 45 -3.74 11.61 -1.42
CA TYR A 45 -4.40 11.97 -2.67
C TYR A 45 -5.77 11.29 -2.83
N ARG A 46 -6.79 12.10 -3.13
CA ARG A 46 -8.19 11.66 -3.33
C ARG A 46 -8.57 11.37 -4.79
N GLY A 47 -7.67 11.56 -5.74
CA GLY A 47 -7.97 11.46 -7.18
C GLY A 47 -7.45 10.20 -7.88
N GLY A 48 -7.12 9.15 -7.12
CA GLY A 48 -6.67 7.87 -7.67
C GLY A 48 -7.82 6.91 -7.98
N ALA A 49 -7.50 5.62 -8.12
CA ALA A 49 -8.49 4.58 -8.37
C ALA A 49 -9.47 4.39 -7.19
N ASN A 50 -8.99 4.64 -5.96
CA ASN A 50 -9.78 4.52 -4.75
C ASN A 50 -10.33 5.87 -4.33
N LYS A 51 -11.62 5.91 -3.94
CA LYS A 51 -12.29 7.13 -3.46
C LYS A 51 -11.66 7.68 -2.16
N PRO A 52 -11.42 6.88 -1.11
CA PRO A 52 -10.63 7.36 0.02
C PRO A 52 -9.13 7.39 -0.34
N PRO A 53 -8.37 8.35 0.20
CA PRO A 53 -6.91 8.33 0.16
C PRO A 53 -6.40 7.14 1.00
N LEU A 54 -5.18 6.66 0.72
CA LEU A 54 -4.62 5.45 1.33
C LEU A 54 -4.57 5.54 2.87
N ILE A 55 -4.25 6.71 3.42
CA ILE A 55 -4.22 6.91 4.88
C ILE A 55 -5.59 6.72 5.53
N GLU A 56 -6.67 7.17 4.89
CA GLU A 56 -8.04 6.95 5.37
C GLU A 56 -8.47 5.50 5.18
N ALA A 57 -8.09 4.87 4.06
CA ALA A 57 -8.37 3.47 3.80
C ALA A 57 -7.74 2.54 4.83
N GLN A 58 -6.51 2.81 5.28
CA GLN A 58 -5.86 2.08 6.37
C GLN A 58 -6.64 2.20 7.69
N GLN A 59 -7.13 3.39 8.00
CA GLN A 59 -7.97 3.62 9.19
C GLN A 59 -9.30 2.86 9.08
N ASN A 60 -9.95 2.92 7.92
CA ASN A 60 -11.18 2.18 7.65
C ASN A 60 -10.95 0.67 7.80
N TYR A 61 -9.88 0.12 7.23
CA TYR A 61 -9.59 -1.30 7.37
C TYR A 61 -9.35 -1.70 8.83
N ARG A 62 -8.56 -0.89 9.57
CA ARG A 62 -8.30 -1.16 10.99
C ARG A 62 -9.58 -1.17 11.84
N ASN A 63 -10.54 -0.30 11.52
CA ASN A 63 -11.76 -0.13 12.31
C ASN A 63 -12.91 -1.04 11.84
N LEU A 64 -12.98 -1.35 10.55
CA LEU A 64 -14.16 -1.93 9.89
C LEU A 64 -13.84 -3.17 9.04
N GLY A 65 -12.57 -3.50 8.81
CA GLY A 65 -12.16 -4.62 7.95
C GLY A 65 -12.29 -4.37 6.44
N VAL A 66 -12.53 -3.12 6.03
CA VAL A 66 -12.68 -2.73 4.61
C VAL A 66 -12.05 -1.35 4.36
N SER A 67 -11.47 -1.13 3.18
CA SER A 67 -10.86 0.14 2.76
C SER A 67 -11.89 1.26 2.59
N GLU A 68 -13.09 0.91 2.14
CA GLU A 68 -14.22 1.80 1.94
C GLU A 68 -15.54 1.10 2.27
N THR A 69 -16.37 1.73 3.10
CA THR A 69 -17.56 1.09 3.70
C THR A 69 -18.58 0.55 2.71
N ARG A 70 -18.70 1.15 1.51
CA ARG A 70 -19.60 0.68 0.46
C ARG A 70 -19.27 -0.72 -0.08
N PHE A 71 -18.09 -1.24 0.23
CA PHE A 71 -17.61 -2.55 -0.23
C PHE A 71 -17.53 -3.60 0.87
N ALA A 72 -18.20 -3.38 2.01
CA ALA A 72 -18.20 -4.32 3.13
C ALA A 72 -18.71 -5.72 2.74
N ASP A 73 -19.53 -5.84 1.69
CA ASP A 73 -20.03 -7.11 1.15
C ASP A 73 -19.08 -7.77 0.12
N LYS A 74 -17.94 -7.14 -0.19
CA LYS A 74 -16.95 -7.61 -1.18
C LYS A 74 -15.64 -8.10 -0.58
N VAL A 75 -15.48 -8.00 0.73
CA VAL A 75 -14.26 -8.42 1.45
C VAL A 75 -14.39 -9.82 2.03
N ARG A 76 -13.24 -10.44 2.31
CA ARG A 76 -13.14 -11.68 3.07
C ARG A 76 -11.97 -11.63 4.05
N SER A 77 -11.98 -12.50 5.05
CA SER A 77 -10.81 -12.73 5.89
C SER A 77 -9.60 -13.20 5.05
N PRO A 78 -8.37 -12.81 5.45
CA PRO A 78 -7.16 -13.32 4.82
C PRO A 78 -7.02 -14.83 5.03
N SER A 79 -6.49 -15.52 4.03
CA SER A 79 -6.16 -16.95 4.13
C SER A 79 -4.80 -17.15 4.80
N ARG A 80 -4.48 -18.39 5.19
CA ARG A 80 -3.17 -18.74 5.79
C ARG A 80 -1.98 -18.42 4.87
N ASN A 81 -2.19 -18.41 3.56
CA ASN A 81 -1.14 -18.15 2.57
C ASN A 81 -1.01 -16.66 2.23
N GLU A 82 -1.80 -15.79 2.86
CA GLU A 82 -1.76 -14.33 2.72
C GLU A 82 -1.35 -13.70 4.06
N PRO A 83 -0.15 -14.00 4.59
CA PRO A 83 0.31 -13.40 5.84
C PRO A 83 0.45 -11.88 5.67
N LEU A 84 0.45 -11.16 6.79
CA LEU A 84 0.94 -9.78 6.80
C LEU A 84 2.41 -9.77 6.39
N ASP A 85 2.81 -8.78 5.59
CA ASP A 85 4.22 -8.49 5.35
C ASP A 85 4.89 -8.20 6.71
N PRO A 86 6.02 -8.84 7.05
CA PRO A 86 6.60 -8.77 8.40
C PRO A 86 6.94 -7.36 8.88
N GLY A 87 7.22 -6.43 7.96
CA GLY A 87 7.52 -5.04 8.30
C GLY A 87 6.29 -4.12 8.28
N PHE A 88 5.13 -4.62 7.87
CA PHE A 88 3.97 -3.77 7.62
C PHE A 88 3.54 -3.03 8.89
N ARG A 89 3.41 -1.71 8.74
CA ARG A 89 2.74 -0.84 9.68
C ARG A 89 1.91 0.19 8.89
N PRO A 90 0.78 0.66 9.45
CA PRO A 90 0.07 1.81 8.90
C PRO A 90 1.00 3.03 8.79
N ILE A 91 0.59 3.98 7.96
CA ILE A 91 1.29 5.26 7.79
C ILE A 91 1.31 6.00 9.12
N ASP A 92 2.49 6.45 9.50
CA ASP A 92 2.74 7.31 10.65
C ASP A 92 3.37 8.61 10.16
N ILE A 93 2.56 9.68 10.13
CA ILE A 93 2.95 10.99 9.62
C ILE A 93 4.05 11.67 10.45
N SER A 94 4.36 11.15 11.65
CA SER A 94 5.45 11.67 12.47
C SER A 94 6.83 11.17 12.03
N VAL A 95 6.89 10.06 11.28
CA VAL A 95 8.14 9.44 10.82
C VAL A 95 8.20 9.22 9.31
N ASP A 96 7.05 9.09 8.63
CA ASP A 96 6.98 8.85 7.20
C ASP A 96 6.94 10.17 6.42
N SER A 97 7.93 10.36 5.53
CA SER A 97 8.02 11.53 4.66
C SER A 97 7.50 11.19 3.25
N PHE A 98 6.35 11.73 2.90
CA PHE A 98 5.78 11.64 1.54
C PHE A 98 5.97 12.95 0.79
N GLU A 99 5.88 12.89 -0.54
CA GLU A 99 5.78 14.10 -1.34
C GLU A 99 4.45 14.81 -1.10
N GLU A 100 4.46 16.13 -1.28
CA GLU A 100 3.24 16.92 -1.36
C GLU A 100 2.35 16.41 -2.50
N THR A 101 1.04 16.49 -2.29
CA THR A 101 0.07 15.96 -3.26
C THR A 101 0.24 16.66 -4.61
N SER A 102 0.36 15.88 -5.67
CA SER A 102 0.56 16.36 -7.06
C SER A 102 1.88 17.10 -7.31
N VAL A 103 2.81 17.07 -6.36
CA VAL A 103 4.20 17.52 -6.57
C VAL A 103 5.06 16.29 -6.80
N GLN A 104 5.71 16.23 -7.95
CA GLN A 104 6.66 15.18 -8.29
C GLN A 104 8.08 15.70 -8.03
N GLU A 105 8.64 15.41 -6.85
CA GLU A 105 10.00 15.83 -6.49
C GLU A 105 11.05 14.93 -7.15
N GLU A 106 10.78 13.62 -7.20
CA GLU A 106 11.69 12.62 -7.78
C GLU A 106 11.08 11.89 -8.99
N LEU A 107 11.92 11.30 -9.85
CA LEU A 107 11.42 10.44 -10.93
C LEU A 107 10.73 9.18 -10.39
N TRP A 108 9.80 8.65 -11.17
CA TRP A 108 9.12 7.39 -10.89
C TRP A 108 10.12 6.22 -10.87
N PRO A 109 10.30 5.48 -9.76
CA PRO A 109 11.32 4.42 -9.64
C PRO A 109 10.95 3.16 -10.45
N GLU A 110 11.90 2.56 -11.17
CA GLU A 110 11.64 1.32 -11.94
C GLU A 110 11.09 0.19 -11.05
N ASP A 111 11.69 -0.01 -9.87
CA ASP A 111 11.13 -0.88 -8.84
C ASP A 111 10.15 -0.11 -7.95
N ARG A 112 8.87 -0.40 -8.13
CA ARG A 112 7.79 0.21 -7.35
C ARG A 112 7.74 -0.24 -5.89
N SER A 113 8.47 -1.30 -5.53
CA SER A 113 8.54 -1.78 -4.14
C SER A 113 9.23 -0.78 -3.20
N VAL A 114 10.02 0.16 -3.74
CA VAL A 114 10.66 1.24 -2.98
C VAL A 114 9.67 2.33 -2.52
N LEU A 115 8.41 2.28 -2.96
CA LEU A 115 7.36 3.19 -2.50
C LEU A 115 6.70 2.72 -1.19
N TYR A 116 7.00 1.49 -0.73
CA TYR A 116 6.49 1.00 0.55
C TYR A 116 7.20 1.67 1.73
N TRP A 117 6.51 2.61 2.39
CA TRP A 117 7.04 3.42 3.50
C TRP A 117 7.55 2.60 4.70
N TRP A 118 6.97 1.42 4.92
CA TRP A 118 7.37 0.56 6.03
C TRP A 118 8.64 -0.26 5.73
N ARG A 119 9.12 -0.27 4.48
CA ARG A 119 10.30 -1.05 4.11
C ARG A 119 11.59 -0.26 4.30
N PRO A 120 12.70 -0.93 4.64
CA PRO A 120 14.00 -0.28 4.75
C PRO A 120 14.46 0.41 3.46
N THR A 121 13.96 -0.05 2.31
CA THR A 121 14.22 0.46 0.96
C THR A 121 13.31 1.60 0.56
N PHE A 122 12.49 2.15 1.47
CA PHE A 122 11.63 3.28 1.16
C PHE A 122 12.46 4.45 0.64
N TRP A 123 12.18 4.87 -0.59
CA TRP A 123 12.94 5.87 -1.35
C TRP A 123 13.08 7.24 -0.66
N ARG A 124 12.16 7.55 0.26
CA ARG A 124 12.09 8.80 1.02
C ARG A 124 12.36 8.61 2.51
N ARG A 125 12.91 7.46 2.89
CA ARG A 125 13.32 7.22 4.27
C ARG A 125 14.35 8.27 4.69
N SER A 126 14.13 8.93 5.82
CA SER A 126 15.11 9.85 6.39
C SER A 126 16.41 9.09 6.64
N GLN A 127 17.54 9.62 6.16
CA GLN A 127 18.88 9.02 6.32
C GLN A 127 19.37 9.01 7.79
N GLY A 128 18.50 9.29 8.77
CA GLY A 128 18.83 9.51 10.18
C GLY A 128 18.45 8.38 11.14
N GLU A 129 17.73 7.35 10.70
CA GLU A 129 17.30 6.23 11.56
C GLU A 129 17.86 4.89 11.07
N ALA A 130 19.18 4.85 10.95
CA ALA A 130 19.94 3.61 11.01
C ALA A 130 20.54 3.48 12.40
N GLN A 131 19.81 2.85 13.33
CA GLN A 131 20.32 2.06 14.45
C GLN A 131 19.18 1.38 15.21
#